data_AF-A0A2V7N8Y1-F1
#
_entry.id   AF-A0A2V7N8Y1-F1
#
_cell.length_a   1.000
_cell.length_b   1.000
_cell.length_c   1.000
_cell.angle_alpha   90.00
_cell.angle_beta   90.00
_cell.angle_gamma   90.00
#
_symmetry.space_group_name_H-M   'P 1'
#
loop_
_entity.id
_entity.type
_entity.pdbx_description
1 polymer ?
#
loop_
_entity_poly.entity_id
_entity_poly.type
_entity_poly.pdbx_seq_one_letter_code
_entity_poly.pdbx_strand_id
1 'polypeptide(L)'
;MARLFWLMVMAAIGAALVLGASWAAAYTAVANVLGAPPPQMGTQSTALLWQGAPELPGHPRVWRFAFGPTRIPGAPTVRIYVTPLGHLVETEPADLEARVQALHPY
;
A
#
# COMPACT_ATOMS: atom_id res chain seq x y z
N MET A 1 37.63 -1.03 -15.08
CA MET A 1 36.19 -0.79 -15.34
C MET A 1 35.27 -1.83 -14.70
N ALA A 2 35.58 -3.14 -14.73
CA ALA A 2 34.71 -4.19 -14.17
C ALA A 2 34.34 -4.01 -12.68
N ARG A 3 35.22 -3.46 -11.85
CA ARG A 3 34.95 -3.26 -10.41
C ARG A 3 33.85 -2.23 -10.15
N LEU A 4 33.85 -1.11 -10.88
CA LEU A 4 32.81 -0.08 -10.74
C LEU A 4 31.45 -0.62 -11.22
N PHE A 5 31.45 -1.35 -12.33
CA PHE A 5 30.25 -2.02 -12.83
C PHE A 5 29.66 -2.96 -11.77
N TRP A 6 30.47 -3.84 -11.18
CA TRP A 6 30.01 -4.74 -10.12
C TRP A 6 29.48 -4.02 -8.88
N LEU A 7 30.10 -2.90 -8.49
CA LEU A 7 29.58 -2.07 -7.40
C LEU A 7 28.21 -1.47 -7.73
N MET A 8 28.01 -1.01 -8.96
CA MET A 8 26.69 -0.50 -9.39
C MET A 8 25.63 -1.60 -9.40
N VAL A 9 25.98 -2.81 -9.84
CA VAL A 9 25.08 -3.98 -9.81
C VAL A 9 24.70 -4.32 -8.37
N MET A 10 25.67 -4.40 -7.46
CA MET A 10 25.43 -4.65 -6.04
C MET A 10 24.55 -3.57 -5.41
N ALA A 11 24.81 -2.29 -5.73
CA ALA A 11 24.01 -1.17 -5.26
C ALA A 11 22.56 -1.23 -5.79
N ALA A 12 22.37 -1.59 -7.07
CA ALA A 12 21.05 -1.74 -7.67
C ALA A 12 20.26 -2.89 -7.02
N ILE A 13 20.92 -4.03 -6.75
CA ILE A 13 20.30 -5.15 -6.03
C ILE A 13 19.93 -4.74 -4.61
N GLY A 14 20.82 -4.05 -3.90
CA GLY A 14 20.54 -3.53 -2.56
C GLY A 14 19.33 -2.59 -2.54
N ALA A 15 19.26 -1.66 -3.51
CA ALA A 15 18.12 -0.76 -3.64
C ALA A 15 16.81 -1.51 -3.95
N ALA A 16 16.85 -2.52 -4.84
CA ALA A 16 15.69 -3.35 -5.15
C ALA A 16 15.20 -4.13 -3.92
N LEU A 17 16.11 -4.67 -3.11
CA LEU A 17 15.76 -5.38 -1.87
C LEU A 17 15.10 -4.44 -0.85
N VAL A 18 15.64 -3.24 -0.66
CA VAL A 18 15.06 -2.24 0.25
C VAL A 18 13.66 -1.82 -0.22
N LEU A 19 13.49 -1.59 -1.52
CA LEU A 19 12.19 -1.24 -2.09
C LEU A 19 11.18 -2.40 -1.93
N GLY A 20 11.62 -3.64 -2.17
CA GLY A 20 10.80 -4.83 -1.98
C GLY A 20 10.38 -5.03 -0.52
N ALA A 21 11.30 -4.85 0.43
CA ALA A 21 10.98 -4.90 1.86
C ALA A 21 9.99 -3.80 2.28
N SER A 22 10.16 -2.58 1.74
CA SER A 22 9.22 -1.48 1.97
C SER A 22 7.82 -1.78 1.44
N TRP A 23 7.73 -2.32 0.23
CA TRP A 23 6.45 -2.73 -0.34
C TRP A 23 5.79 -3.85 0.48
N ALA A 24 6.58 -4.85 0.93
CA ALA A 24 6.07 -5.95 1.74
C ALA A 24 5.50 -5.44 3.08
N ALA A 25 6.21 -4.56 3.77
CA ALA A 25 5.72 -3.93 5.00
C ALA A 25 4.41 -3.17 4.76
N ALA A 26 4.35 -2.39 3.67
CA ALA A 26 3.13 -1.66 3.32
C ALA A 26 1.95 -2.60 2.99
N TYR A 27 2.21 -3.69 2.25
CA TYR A 27 1.21 -4.69 1.91
C TYR A 27 0.67 -5.43 3.15
N THR A 28 1.52 -5.73 4.14
CA THR A 28 1.06 -6.36 5.39
C THR A 28 0.11 -5.45 6.17
N ALA A 29 0.36 -4.14 6.21
CA ALA A 29 -0.56 -3.20 6.84
C ALA A 29 -1.91 -3.14 6.11
N VAL A 30 -1.91 -3.17 4.78
CA VAL A 30 -3.13 -3.27 3.96
C VAL A 30 -3.88 -4.55 4.26
N ALA A 31 -3.19 -5.70 4.34
CA ALA A 31 -3.81 -6.98 4.66
C ALA A 31 -4.46 -6.97 6.05
N ASN A 32 -3.85 -6.31 7.04
CA ASN A 32 -4.43 -6.16 8.37
C ASN A 32 -5.72 -5.33 8.36
N VAL A 33 -5.76 -4.25 7.56
CA VAL A 33 -6.97 -3.42 7.40
C VAL A 33 -8.10 -4.18 6.70
N LEU A 34 -7.76 -4.97 5.69
CA LEU A 34 -8.74 -5.71 4.88
C LEU A 34 -9.20 -7.02 5.55
N GLY A 35 -8.48 -7.49 6.57
CA GLY A 35 -8.78 -8.72 7.28
C GLY A 35 -8.55 -9.99 6.46
N ALA A 36 -8.82 -11.13 7.10
CA ALA A 36 -8.77 -12.45 6.48
C ALA A 36 -10.09 -13.19 6.73
N PRO A 37 -10.82 -13.62 5.67
CA PRO A 37 -10.51 -13.46 4.25
C PRO A 37 -10.72 -12.00 3.77
N PRO A 38 -9.92 -11.52 2.79
CA PRO A 38 -10.11 -10.18 2.26
C PRO A 38 -11.45 -10.05 1.52
N PRO A 39 -12.13 -8.89 1.59
CA PRO A 39 -13.38 -8.68 0.89
C PRO A 39 -13.21 -8.79 -0.63
N GLN A 40 -14.30 -9.07 -1.33
CA GLN A 40 -14.28 -9.18 -2.79
C GLN A 40 -14.01 -7.81 -3.42
N MET A 41 -12.76 -7.62 -3.84
CA MET A 41 -12.25 -6.44 -4.51
C MET A 41 -11.80 -6.81 -5.93
N GLY A 42 -12.02 -5.89 -6.86
CA GLY A 42 -11.57 -6.03 -8.24
C GLY A 42 -10.06 -5.82 -8.37
N THR A 43 -9.66 -5.07 -9.38
CA THR A 43 -8.25 -4.85 -9.69
C THR A 43 -7.56 -4.04 -8.60
N GLN A 44 -6.40 -4.52 -8.14
CA GLN A 44 -5.48 -3.77 -7.29
C GLN A 44 -4.48 -3.00 -8.16
N SER A 45 -4.31 -1.71 -7.87
CA SER A 45 -3.21 -0.89 -8.38
C SER A 45 -2.36 -0.41 -7.21
N THR A 46 -1.04 -0.47 -7.35
CA THR A 46 -0.09 -0.05 -6.31
C THR A 46 0.89 0.95 -6.87
N ALA A 47 1.11 2.06 -6.16
CA ALA A 47 2.06 3.10 -6.55
C ALA A 47 2.84 3.62 -5.35
N LEU A 48 4.16 3.78 -5.50
CA LEU A 48 4.99 4.50 -4.53
C LEU A 48 4.99 5.99 -4.88
N LEU A 49 4.35 6.79 -4.04
CA LEU A 49 4.33 8.24 -4.15
C LEU A 49 5.57 8.81 -3.43
N TRP A 50 6.74 8.65 -4.06
CA TRP A 50 8.01 9.04 -3.47
C TRP A 50 8.17 10.56 -3.31
N GLN A 51 7.58 11.34 -4.21
CA GLN A 51 7.54 12.80 -4.11
C GLN A 51 6.53 13.30 -3.06
N GLY A 52 5.75 12.40 -2.46
CA GLY A 52 4.67 12.72 -1.54
C GLY A 52 3.29 12.54 -2.18
N ALA A 53 2.28 12.18 -1.38
CA ALA A 53 0.90 12.13 -1.83
C ALA A 53 0.26 13.53 -1.76
N PRO A 54 -0.10 14.17 -2.88
CA PRO A 54 -0.74 15.50 -2.87
C PRO A 54 -2.12 15.49 -2.22
N GLU A 55 -2.75 14.32 -2.15
CA GLU A 55 -4.07 14.09 -1.59
C GLU A 55 -4.06 14.11 -0.04
N LEU A 56 -2.88 13.99 0.59
CA LEU A 56 -2.73 13.88 2.04
C LEU A 56 -2.11 15.13 2.67
N PRO A 57 -2.53 15.52 3.89
CA PRO A 57 -1.94 16.66 4.60
C PRO A 57 -0.45 16.44 4.86
N GLY A 58 0.37 17.44 4.53
CA GLY A 58 1.82 17.38 4.70
C GLY A 58 2.55 16.56 3.62
N HIS A 59 1.84 16.06 2.60
CA HIS A 59 2.39 15.35 1.45
C HIS A 59 3.40 14.24 1.80
N PRO A 60 3.06 13.32 2.72
CA PRO A 60 3.97 12.26 3.14
C PRO A 60 4.30 11.32 1.98
N ARG A 61 5.51 10.74 2.01
CA ARG A 61 5.89 9.65 1.11
C ARG A 61 5.13 8.41 1.52
N VAL A 62 4.37 7.84 0.61
CA VAL A 62 3.48 6.70 0.90
C VAL A 62 3.39 5.76 -0.29
N TRP A 63 3.14 4.49 0.01
CA TRP A 63 2.52 3.55 -0.91
C TRP A 63 1.02 3.80 -0.93
N ARG A 64 0.45 3.92 -2.13
CA ARG A 64 -0.98 3.95 -2.36
C ARG A 64 -1.43 2.63 -2.97
N PHE A 65 -2.38 1.98 -2.32
CA PHE A 65 -3.07 0.79 -2.81
C PHE A 65 -4.49 1.19 -3.16
N ALA A 66 -4.86 1.06 -4.43
CA ALA A 66 -6.19 1.37 -4.91
C ALA A 66 -6.88 0.09 -5.40
N PHE A 67 -8.11 -0.14 -4.97
CA PHE A 67 -8.93 -1.28 -5.31
C PHE A 67 -10.22 -0.82 -5.97
N GLY A 68 -10.58 -1.43 -7.09
CA GLY A 68 -11.84 -1.12 -7.75
C GLY A 68 -12.13 -2.02 -8.96
N PRO A 69 -13.41 -2.29 -9.26
CA PRO A 69 -14.58 -2.05 -8.41
C PRO A 69 -14.60 -2.99 -7.19
N THR A 70 -15.12 -2.55 -6.04
CA THR A 70 -15.28 -3.41 -4.84
C THR A 70 -16.75 -3.73 -4.55
N ARG A 71 -17.01 -4.79 -3.78
CA ARG A 71 -18.35 -5.12 -3.26
C ARG A 71 -18.63 -4.57 -1.86
N ILE A 72 -17.79 -3.67 -1.36
CA ILE A 72 -17.98 -3.06 -0.04
C ILE A 72 -19.14 -2.06 -0.12
N PRO A 73 -20.18 -2.17 0.73
CA PRO A 73 -21.33 -1.26 0.69
C PRO A 73 -20.89 0.20 0.81
N GLY A 74 -21.29 1.02 -0.15
CA GLY A 74 -20.97 2.46 -0.18
C GLY A 74 -19.52 2.81 -0.51
N ALA A 75 -18.67 1.83 -0.85
CA ALA A 75 -17.26 2.04 -1.16
C ALA A 75 -16.88 1.37 -2.50
N PRO A 76 -17.36 1.89 -3.65
CA PRO A 76 -17.11 1.27 -4.96
C PRO A 76 -15.62 1.21 -5.33
N THR A 77 -14.84 2.12 -4.75
CA THR A 77 -13.38 2.16 -4.82
C THR A 77 -12.82 2.34 -3.43
N VAL A 78 -11.71 1.65 -3.14
CA VAL A 78 -11.00 1.78 -1.87
C VAL A 78 -9.58 2.22 -2.15
N ARG A 79 -9.07 3.18 -1.38
CA ARG A 79 -7.65 3.57 -1.40
C ARG A 79 -7.08 3.47 0.00
N ILE A 80 -5.87 2.95 0.11
CA ILE A 80 -5.18 2.79 1.38
C ILE A 80 -3.78 3.38 1.21
N TYR A 81 -3.43 4.32 2.06
CA TYR A 81 -2.15 5.00 2.07
C TYR A 81 -1.33 4.52 3.24
N VAL A 82 -0.15 3.98 2.96
CA VAL A 82 0.74 3.40 3.96
C VAL A 82 2.13 3.97 3.77
N THR A 83 2.80 4.34 4.85
CA THR A 83 4.20 4.78 4.76
C THR A 83 5.10 3.65 4.25
N PRO A 84 6.28 3.96 3.70
CA PRO A 84 7.30 2.97 3.32
C PRO A 84 7.72 2.01 4.45
N LEU A 85 7.44 2.37 5.70
CA LEU A 85 7.74 1.60 6.91
C LEU A 85 6.56 0.74 7.38
N GLY A 86 5.42 0.76 6.70
CA GLY A 86 4.25 -0.06 7.05
C GLY A 86 3.26 0.59 8.00
N HIS A 87 3.37 1.89 8.30
CA HIS A 87 2.35 2.60 9.09
C HIS A 87 1.21 3.08 8.21
N LEU A 88 -0.03 2.72 8.57
CA LEU A 88 -1.24 3.26 7.95
C LEU A 88 -1.31 4.77 8.16
N VAL A 89 -1.51 5.52 7.08
CA VAL A 89 -1.69 6.97 7.11
C VAL A 89 -3.16 7.32 7.03
N GLU A 90 -3.83 6.81 6.00
CA GLU A 90 -5.24 7.11 5.73
C GLU A 90 -5.87 6.02 4.87
N THR A 91 -7.19 5.88 4.98
CA THR A 91 -8.01 5.06 4.09
C THR A 91 -9.10 5.91 3.47
N GLU A 92 -9.40 5.67 2.20
CA GLU A 92 -10.59 6.18 1.53
C GLU A 92 -11.46 4.98 1.16
N PRO A 93 -12.68 4.85 1.69
CA PRO A 93 -13.30 5.75 2.67
C PRO A 93 -12.64 5.67 4.08
N ALA A 94 -12.79 6.72 4.89
CA ALA A 94 -12.18 6.80 6.22
C ALA A 94 -12.72 5.76 7.22
N ASP A 95 -13.95 5.29 7.00
CA ASP A 95 -14.61 4.24 7.78
C ASP A 95 -14.44 2.84 7.16
N LEU A 96 -13.44 2.66 6.29
CA LEU A 96 -13.18 1.39 5.62
C LEU A 96 -13.09 0.23 6.60
N GLU A 97 -12.34 0.37 7.69
CA GLU A 97 -12.17 -0.68 8.69
C GLU A 97 -13.51 -1.13 9.30
N ALA A 98 -14.37 -0.17 9.66
CA ALA A 98 -15.72 -0.47 10.17
C ALA A 98 -16.60 -1.16 9.11
N ARG A 99 -16.49 -0.75 7.83
CA ARG A 99 -17.21 -1.39 6.72
C ARG A 99 -16.74 -2.82 6.48
N VAL A 100 -15.43 -3.08 6.60
CA VAL A 100 -14.85 -4.43 6.48
C VAL A 100 -15.28 -5.30 7.65
N GLN A 101 -15.25 -4.79 8.88
CA GLN A 101 -15.77 -5.51 10.05
C GLN A 101 -17.26 -5.86 9.93
N ALA A 102 -18.07 -4.96 9.35
CA ALA A 102 -19.48 -5.24 9.10
C ALA A 102 -19.70 -6.36 8.06
N LEU A 103 -18.76 -6.57 7.14
CA LEU A 103 -18.77 -7.69 6.18
C LEU A 103 -18.27 -9.00 6.80
N HIS A 104 -17.40 -8.92 7.82
CA HIS A 104 -16.78 -10.06 8.50
C HIS A 104 -16.95 -9.95 10.02
N PRO A 105 -18.12 -10.30 10.59
CA PRO A 105 -18.40 -10.16 12.02
C PRO A 105 -17.74 -11.24 12.92
N TYR A 106 -16.66 -11.90 12.49
CA TYR A 106 -16.05 -13.02 13.20
C TYR A 106 -14.52 -12.93 13.24
#